data_AF-A0AAE8HKS6-F1
#
_entry.id   AF-A0AAE8HKS6-F1
#
_cell.length_a   1.000
_cell.length_b   1.000
_cell.length_c   1.000
_cell.angle_alpha   90.00
_cell.angle_beta   90.00
_cell.angle_gamma   90.00
#
_symmetry.space_group_name_H-M   'P 1'
#
loop_
_entity.id
_entity.type
_entity.pdbx_description
1 polymer ?
#
loop_
_entity_poly.entity_id
_entity_poly.type
_entity_poly.pdbx_seq_one_letter_code
_entity_poly.pdbx_strand_id
1 'polypeptide(L)'
;MLAIDEHLFEIDEAIDEVAKAFLALAAVQAYLEIKKIFLADTALQESISEFQDLKQSYEEVKDYAAFRPEVKEIRRQLLQKKRELDLNRTVSLLRQNEVAVQTILAELTQEISSVISPTIFVDTGLPLAPHKSHHQNCSKGGKRDV
;
A
#
# COMPACT_ATOMS: atom_id res chain seq x y z
N MET A 1 26.37 -6.92 -24.11
CA MET A 1 27.04 -7.71 -23.06
C MET A 1 27.32 -6.72 -21.95
N LEU A 2 26.67 -6.84 -20.78
CA LEU A 2 27.01 -5.99 -19.64
C LEU A 2 28.46 -6.32 -19.29
N ALA A 3 29.37 -5.40 -19.58
CA ALA A 3 30.74 -5.52 -19.10
C ALA A 3 30.65 -5.41 -17.58
N ILE A 4 31.08 -6.46 -16.87
CA ILE A 4 31.21 -6.42 -15.43
C ILE A 4 32.39 -5.47 -15.16
N ASP A 5 32.05 -4.24 -14.81
CA ASP A 5 32.95 -3.13 -14.55
C ASP A 5 33.17 -2.99 -13.04
N GLU A 6 34.31 -2.44 -12.61
CA GLU A 6 34.64 -2.20 -11.20
C GLU A 6 33.58 -1.31 -10.54
N HIS A 7 33.06 -0.33 -11.27
CA HIS A 7 31.97 0.55 -10.85
C HIS A 7 30.65 -0.17 -10.54
N LEU A 8 30.38 -1.32 -11.17
CA LEU A 8 29.18 -2.10 -10.87
C LEU A 8 29.29 -2.75 -9.49
N PHE A 9 30.49 -3.23 -9.12
CA PHE A 9 30.74 -3.79 -7.81
C PHE A 9 30.65 -2.74 -6.70
N GLU A 10 31.15 -1.52 -6.95
CA GLU A 10 31.03 -0.40 -6.01
C GLU A 10 29.56 -0.06 -5.71
N ILE A 11 28.70 -0.11 -6.72
CA ILE A 11 27.25 0.11 -6.56
C ILE A 11 26.60 -1.02 -5.77
N ASP A 12 26.92 -2.28 -6.07
CA ASP A 12 26.37 -3.43 -5.35
C ASP A 12 26.75 -3.40 -3.86
N GLU A 13 28.00 -3.05 -3.54
CA GLU A 13 28.44 -2.89 -2.15
C GLU A 13 27.70 -1.74 -1.44
N ALA A 14 27.54 -0.59 -2.11
CA ALA A 14 26.78 0.53 -1.58
C ALA A 14 25.30 0.17 -1.32
N ILE A 15 24.68 -0.63 -2.20
CA ILE A 15 23.30 -1.12 -2.01
C ILE A 15 23.22 -1.97 -0.73
N ASP A 16 24.17 -2.88 -0.53
CA ASP A 16 24.21 -3.73 0.66
C ASP A 16 24.41 -2.93 1.95
N GLU A 17 25.25 -1.89 1.94
CA GLU A 17 25.44 -1.00 3.08
C GLU A 17 24.17 -0.23 3.42
N VAL A 18 23.51 0.35 2.41
CA VAL A 18 22.25 1.08 2.59
C VAL A 18 21.16 0.15 3.12
N ALA A 19 21.05 -1.06 2.58
CA ALA A 19 20.08 -2.05 3.03
C ALA A 19 20.31 -2.46 4.49
N LYS A 20 21.58 -2.71 4.88
CA LYS A 20 21.93 -3.04 6.27
C LYS A 20 21.61 -1.88 7.22
N ALA A 21 21.97 -0.66 6.84
CA ALA A 21 21.68 0.54 7.63
C ALA A 21 20.17 0.76 7.79
N PHE A 22 19.41 0.61 6.71
CA PHE A 22 17.96 0.71 6.71
C PHE A 22 17.31 -0.33 7.65
N LEU A 23 17.72 -1.60 7.56
CA LEU A 23 17.20 -2.65 8.42
C LEU A 23 17.54 -2.42 9.90
N ALA A 24 18.64 -1.74 10.21
CA ALA A 24 19.02 -1.41 11.58
C ALA A 24 18.21 -0.25 12.20
N LEU A 25 17.43 0.49 11.39
CA LEU A 25 16.64 1.62 11.89
C LEU A 25 15.58 1.16 12.91
N ALA A 26 15.43 1.95 13.98
CA ALA A 26 14.46 1.66 15.04
C ALA A 26 13.02 1.57 14.52
N ALA A 27 12.64 2.38 13.53
CA ALA A 27 11.31 2.33 12.91
C ALA A 27 11.06 0.99 12.19
N VAL A 28 12.08 0.46 11.50
CA VAL A 28 11.99 -0.84 10.81
C VAL A 28 11.89 -1.98 11.83
N GLN A 29 12.70 -1.94 12.89
CA GLN A 29 12.62 -2.93 13.96
C GLN A 29 11.24 -2.91 14.66
N ALA A 30 10.71 -1.72 14.97
CA ALA A 30 9.37 -1.58 15.54
C ALA A 30 8.27 -2.14 14.62
N TYR A 31 8.36 -1.89 13.31
CA TYR A 31 7.47 -2.48 12.32
C TYR A 31 7.56 -4.01 12.28
N LEU A 32 8.76 -4.58 12.31
CA LEU A 32 8.94 -6.03 12.31
C LEU A 32 8.34 -6.69 13.56
N GLU A 33 8.49 -6.07 14.73
CA GLU A 33 7.91 -6.58 15.98
C GLU A 33 6.37 -6.52 15.97
N ILE A 34 5.77 -5.39 15.57
CA ILE A 34 4.30 -5.32 15.50
C ILE A 34 3.74 -6.26 14.43
N LYS A 35 4.48 -6.48 13.33
CA LYS A 35 4.11 -7.46 12.30
C LYS A 35 4.11 -8.89 12.86
N LYS A 36 5.08 -9.26 13.68
CA LYS A 36 5.08 -10.57 14.36
C LYS A 36 3.87 -10.73 15.27
N ILE A 37 3.56 -9.71 16.09
CA ILE A 37 2.40 -9.71 16.98
C ILE A 37 1.10 -9.85 16.18
N PHE A 38 0.96 -9.09 15.09
CA PHE A 38 -0.19 -9.16 14.19
C PHE A 38 -0.39 -10.54 13.58
N LEU A 39 0.70 -11.18 13.11
CA LEU A 39 0.63 -12.52 12.50
C LEU A 39 0.37 -13.64 13.52
N ALA A 40 0.77 -13.44 14.78
CA ALA A 40 0.55 -14.39 15.86
C ALA A 40 -0.89 -14.36 16.42
N ASP A 41 -1.64 -13.28 16.18
CA ASP A 41 -3.01 -13.11 16.65
C ASP A 41 -4.00 -13.89 15.77
N THR A 42 -4.28 -15.15 16.12
CA THR A 42 -5.16 -16.03 15.36
C THR A 42 -6.59 -15.51 15.25
N ALA A 43 -7.12 -14.92 16.32
CA ALA A 43 -8.48 -14.37 16.34
C ALA A 43 -8.61 -13.17 15.38
N LEU A 44 -7.58 -12.32 15.33
CA LEU A 44 -7.53 -11.23 14.35
C LEU A 44 -7.40 -11.75 12.92
N GLN A 45 -6.59 -12.79 12.66
CA GLN A 45 -6.48 -13.39 11.34
C GLN A 45 -7.81 -14.03 10.87
N GLU A 46 -8.52 -14.70 11.77
CA GLU A 46 -9.87 -15.23 11.49
C GLU A 46 -10.84 -14.10 11.14
N SER A 47 -10.86 -13.03 11.92
CA SER A 47 -11.72 -11.86 11.64
C SER A 47 -11.38 -11.18 10.30
N ILE A 48 -10.11 -11.16 9.91
CA ILE A 48 -9.66 -10.66 8.60
C ILE A 48 -10.14 -11.58 7.48
N SER A 49 -10.06 -12.90 7.66
CA SER A 49 -10.56 -13.87 6.69
C SER A 49 -12.06 -13.70 6.46
N GLU A 50 -12.85 -13.61 7.54
CA GLU A 50 -14.30 -13.35 7.45
C GLU A 50 -14.61 -12.07 6.67
N PHE A 51 -13.84 -11.00 6.91
CA PHE A 51 -13.99 -9.75 6.18
C PHE A 51 -13.65 -9.91 4.68
N GLN A 52 -12.63 -10.70 4.34
CA GLN A 52 -12.27 -10.98 2.95
C GLN A 52 -13.37 -11.77 2.23
N ASP A 53 -13.94 -12.78 2.88
CA ASP A 53 -15.04 -13.58 2.34
C ASP A 53 -16.30 -12.72 2.11
N LEU A 54 -16.64 -11.86 3.07
CA LEU A 54 -17.74 -10.89 2.92
C LEU A 54 -17.47 -9.88 1.80
N LYS A 55 -16.22 -9.42 1.66
CA LYS A 55 -15.83 -8.51 0.60
C LYS A 55 -15.97 -9.17 -0.76
N GLN A 56 -15.49 -10.40 -0.91
CA GLN A 56 -15.62 -11.17 -2.13
C GLN A 56 -17.09 -11.37 -2.51
N SER A 57 -17.90 -11.81 -1.54
CA SER A 57 -19.35 -11.96 -1.70
C SER A 57 -20.03 -10.66 -2.15
N TYR A 58 -19.61 -9.52 -1.59
CA TYR A 58 -20.12 -8.20 -1.99
C TYR A 58 -19.69 -7.81 -3.42
N GLU A 59 -18.43 -8.03 -3.78
CA GLU A 59 -17.89 -7.68 -5.10
C GLU A 59 -18.61 -8.40 -6.25
N GLU A 60 -19.08 -9.63 -6.02
CA GLU A 60 -19.84 -10.42 -7.00
C GLU A 60 -21.25 -9.87 -7.26
N VAL A 61 -21.86 -9.23 -6.26
CA VAL A 61 -23.25 -8.76 -6.33
C VAL A 61 -23.39 -7.24 -6.37
N LYS A 62 -22.28 -6.50 -6.26
CA LYS A 62 -22.28 -5.02 -6.13
C LYS A 62 -22.98 -4.32 -7.29
N ASP A 63 -22.88 -4.86 -8.50
CA ASP A 63 -23.46 -4.25 -9.71
C ASP A 63 -24.99 -4.30 -9.69
N TYR A 64 -25.57 -5.23 -8.91
CA TYR A 64 -27.01 -5.39 -8.73
C TYR A 64 -27.57 -4.60 -7.54
N ALA A 65 -26.76 -3.77 -6.87
CA ALA A 65 -27.17 -3.01 -5.68
C ALA A 65 -28.37 -2.07 -5.91
N ALA A 66 -28.58 -1.63 -7.15
CA ALA A 66 -29.73 -0.80 -7.53
C ALA A 66 -31.05 -1.60 -7.56
N PHE A 67 -30.99 -2.91 -7.79
CA PHE A 67 -32.14 -3.76 -8.04
C PHE A 67 -32.44 -4.73 -6.88
N ARG A 68 -31.49 -4.97 -5.97
CA ARG A 68 -31.67 -5.89 -4.83
C ARG A 68 -31.38 -5.21 -3.48
N PRO A 69 -32.35 -5.18 -2.55
CA PRO A 69 -32.16 -4.59 -1.23
C PRO A 69 -31.15 -5.37 -0.38
N GLU A 70 -31.05 -6.69 -0.55
CA GLU A 70 -30.11 -7.58 0.15
C GLU A 70 -28.64 -7.17 -0.04
N VAL A 71 -28.27 -6.63 -1.21
CA VAL A 71 -26.91 -6.14 -1.47
C VAL A 71 -26.54 -4.96 -0.57
N LYS A 72 -27.52 -4.13 -0.19
CA LYS A 72 -27.32 -3.04 0.78
C LYS A 72 -27.07 -3.58 2.18
N GLU A 73 -27.69 -4.70 2.53
CA GLU A 73 -27.45 -5.37 3.82
C GLU A 73 -26.06 -5.96 3.88
N ILE A 74 -25.62 -6.66 2.82
CA ILE A 74 -24.24 -7.17 2.69
C ILE A 74 -23.24 -6.02 2.81
N ARG A 75 -23.48 -4.90 2.12
CA ARG A 75 -22.64 -3.69 2.24
C ARG A 75 -22.58 -3.17 3.68
N ARG A 76 -23.70 -3.16 4.39
CA ARG A 76 -23.75 -2.71 5.80
C ARG A 76 -22.91 -3.62 6.69
N GLN A 77 -23.05 -4.94 6.53
CA GLN A 77 -22.26 -5.92 7.28
C GLN A 77 -20.76 -5.78 6.98
N LEU A 78 -20.41 -5.60 5.70
CA LEU A 78 -19.03 -5.36 5.27
C LEU A 78 -18.42 -4.12 5.93
N LEU A 79 -19.15 -3.00 5.95
CA LEU A 79 -18.70 -1.76 6.59
C LEU A 79 -18.59 -1.89 8.11
N GLN A 80 -19.48 -2.65 8.74
CA GLN A 80 -19.44 -2.92 10.18
C GLN A 80 -18.19 -3.74 10.54
N LYS A 81 -17.96 -4.85 9.84
CA LYS A 81 -16.77 -5.70 10.02
C LYS A 81 -15.47 -4.93 9.72
N LYS A 82 -15.47 -4.11 8.66
CA LYS A 82 -14.34 -3.22 8.37
C LYS A 82 -14.05 -2.28 9.54
N ARG A 83 -15.08 -1.65 10.10
CA ARG A 83 -14.93 -0.74 11.24
C ARG A 83 -14.38 -1.46 12.47
N GLU A 84 -14.82 -2.68 12.74
CA GLU A 84 -14.29 -3.50 13.84
C GLU A 84 -12.78 -3.76 13.67
N LEU A 85 -12.34 -4.12 12.46
CA LEU A 85 -10.93 -4.30 12.12
C LEU A 85 -10.12 -2.98 12.19
N ASP A 86 -10.67 -1.87 11.68
CA ASP A 86 -10.02 -0.56 11.69
C ASP A 86 -9.84 -0.01 13.12
N LEU A 87 -10.75 -0.37 14.04
CA LEU A 87 -10.67 -0.01 15.47
C LEU A 87 -9.73 -0.93 16.27
N ASN A 88 -9.32 -2.06 15.71
CA ASN A 88 -8.39 -2.96 16.38
C ASN A 88 -7.03 -2.26 16.57
N ARG A 89 -6.53 -2.27 17.82
CA ARG A 89 -5.30 -1.57 18.19
C ARG A 89 -4.08 -2.11 17.44
N THR A 90 -3.98 -3.42 17.26
CA THR A 90 -2.88 -4.08 16.56
C THR A 90 -2.85 -3.68 15.08
N VAL A 91 -4.01 -3.67 14.43
CA VAL A 91 -4.14 -3.21 13.02
C VAL A 91 -3.74 -1.75 12.88
N SER A 92 -4.26 -0.88 13.76
CA SER A 92 -3.94 0.54 13.74
C SER A 92 -2.43 0.80 13.95
N LEU A 93 -1.82 0.13 14.91
CA LEU A 93 -0.38 0.22 15.17
C LEU A 93 0.46 -0.30 14.01
N LEU A 94 0.07 -1.43 13.41
CA LEU A 94 0.74 -1.98 12.23
C LEU A 94 0.75 -0.95 11.10
N ARG A 95 -0.41 -0.34 10.79
CA ARG A 95 -0.54 0.68 9.73
C ARG A 95 0.29 1.93 10.02
N GLN A 96 0.34 2.39 11.27
CA GLN A 96 1.19 3.53 11.65
C GLN A 96 2.68 3.24 11.43
N ASN A 97 3.14 2.06 11.85
CA ASN A 97 4.53 1.65 11.65
C ASN A 97 4.85 1.42 10.16
N GLU A 98 3.92 0.85 9.40
CA GLU A 98 4.05 0.68 7.95
C GLU A 98 4.23 2.03 7.23
N VAL A 99 3.42 3.03 7.58
CA VAL A 99 3.57 4.40 7.03
C VAL A 99 4.91 5.02 7.44
N ALA A 100 5.37 4.82 8.68
CA ALA A 100 6.66 5.34 9.12
C ALA A 100 7.82 4.74 8.31
N VAL A 101 7.82 3.43 8.09
CA VAL A 101 8.82 2.74 7.25
C VAL A 101 8.74 3.20 5.80
N GLN A 102 7.52 3.32 5.25
CA GLN A 102 7.32 3.81 3.89
C GLN A 102 7.82 5.25 3.71
N THR A 103 7.72 6.08 4.75
CA THR A 103 8.20 7.47 4.71
C THR A 103 9.71 7.51 4.55
N ILE A 104 10.43 6.70 5.32
CA ILE A 104 11.89 6.57 5.22
C ILE A 104 12.30 6.06 3.82
N LEU A 105 11.60 5.05 3.30
CA LEU A 105 11.86 4.53 1.95
C LEU A 105 11.60 5.58 0.86
N ALA A 106 10.54 6.38 1.03
CA ALA A 106 10.20 7.45 0.12
C ALA A 106 11.28 8.53 0.08
N GLU A 107 11.74 8.98 1.25
CA GLU A 107 12.84 9.95 1.39
C GLU A 107 14.12 9.44 0.73
N LEU A 108 14.53 8.21 1.06
CA LEU A 108 15.71 7.57 0.48
C LEU A 108 15.64 7.50 -1.05
N THR A 109 14.49 7.07 -1.58
CA THR A 109 14.30 6.93 -3.04
C THR A 109 14.30 8.28 -3.73
N GLN A 110 13.72 9.31 -3.10
CA GLN A 110 13.75 10.69 -3.62
C GLN A 110 15.18 11.26 -3.63
N GLU A 111 15.95 11.03 -2.57
CA GLU A 111 17.36 11.46 -2.51
C GLU A 111 18.17 10.83 -3.64
N ILE A 112 18.13 9.50 -3.79
CA ILE A 112 18.83 8.79 -4.87
C ILE A 112 18.39 9.30 -6.24
N SER A 113 17.09 9.41 -6.47
CA SER A 113 16.52 9.88 -7.72
C SER A 113 16.99 11.29 -8.06
N SER A 114 17.06 12.19 -7.08
CA SER A 114 17.46 13.58 -7.27
C SER A 114 18.91 13.75 -7.73
N VAL A 115 19.79 12.86 -7.27
CA VAL A 115 21.21 12.83 -7.67
C VAL A 115 21.36 12.38 -9.12
N ILE A 116 20.53 11.45 -9.58
CA ILE A 116 20.55 10.95 -10.96
C ILE A 116 19.93 11.98 -11.91
N SER A 117 18.72 12.46 -11.61
CA SER A 117 18.04 13.50 -12.39
C SER A 117 16.86 14.11 -11.64
N PRO A 118 16.73 15.45 -11.65
CA PRO A 118 15.60 16.14 -11.02
C PRO A 118 14.25 15.89 -11.72
N THR A 119 14.25 15.29 -12.91
CA THR A 119 13.02 15.03 -13.68
C THR A 119 12.39 13.67 -13.41
N ILE A 120 13.09 12.79 -12.68
CA ILE A 120 12.57 11.47 -12.32
C ILE A 120 11.53 11.65 -11.21
N PHE A 121 10.31 11.26 -11.52
CA PHE A 121 9.21 11.25 -10.55
C PHE A 121 9.24 9.93 -9.76
N VAL A 122 9.27 10.06 -8.44
CA VAL A 122 9.19 8.95 -7.49
C VAL A 122 7.76 8.85 -6.96
N ASP A 123 7.08 7.75 -7.27
CA ASP A 123 5.82 7.42 -6.58
C ASP A 123 6.17 6.88 -5.19
N THR A 124 5.89 7.67 -4.16
CA THR A 124 6.28 7.35 -2.79
C THR A 124 5.34 6.36 -2.11
N GLY A 125 4.16 6.10 -2.69
CA GLY A 125 3.15 5.21 -2.09
C GLY A 125 2.62 5.66 -0.72
N LEU A 126 2.99 6.86 -0.27
CA LEU A 126 2.51 7.42 0.99
C LEU A 126 1.05 7.88 0.87
N PRO A 127 0.26 7.80 1.95
CA PRO A 127 -1.08 8.34 1.95
C PRO A 127 -1.05 9.82 1.57
N LEU A 128 -1.89 10.22 0.60
CA LEU A 128 -2.03 11.62 0.13
C LEU A 128 -0.82 12.18 -0.64
N ALA A 129 0.17 11.34 -0.98
CA ALA A 129 1.26 11.76 -1.86
C ALA A 129 0.75 12.03 -3.28
N PRO A 130 1.42 12.93 -4.03
CA PRO A 130 1.11 13.11 -5.44
C PRO A 130 1.37 11.79 -6.17
N HIS A 131 0.38 11.32 -6.93
CA HIS A 131 0.56 10.25 -7.91
C HIS A 131 0.68 10.88 -9.29
N LYS A 132 1.41 10.23 -10.22
CA LYS A 132 1.34 10.63 -11.62
C LYS A 132 -0.12 10.59 -12.05
N SER A 133 -0.62 11.72 -12.58
CA SER A 133 -1.89 11.72 -13.27
C SER A 133 -1.83 10.65 -14.35
N HIS A 134 -2.66 9.61 -14.26
CA HIS A 134 -2.96 8.81 -15.44
C HIS A 134 -3.43 9.80 -16.49
N HIS A 135 -2.71 9.88 -17.62
CA HIS A 135 -3.16 10.60 -18.80
C HIS A 135 -4.62 10.20 -19.05
N GLN A 136 -5.56 11.10 -18.73
CA GLN A 136 -6.95 10.94 -19.06
C GLN A 136 -7.03 10.97 -20.58
N ASN A 137 -7.02 9.79 -21.20
CA ASN A 137 -7.54 9.65 -22.55
C ASN A 137 -9.01 10.08 -22.51
N CYS A 138 -9.23 11.30 -22.98
CA CYS A 138 -10.36 11.75 -23.78
C CYS A 138 -11.56 10.78 -23.82
N SER A 139 -12.48 10.93 -22.87
CA SER A 139 -13.88 10.54 -23.06
C SER A 139 -14.74 11.78 -22.82
N LYS A 140 -14.66 12.74 -23.74
CA LYS A 140 -15.73 13.72 -23.93
C LYS A 140 -16.58 13.19 -25.07
N GLY A 141 -17.66 12.52 -24.70
CA GLY A 141 -18.72 12.14 -25.62
C GLY A 141 -19.20 13.36 -26.40
N GLY A 142 -19.13 13.26 -27.72
CA GLY A 142 -19.80 14.19 -28.61
C GLY A 142 -21.30 14.15 -28.34
N LYS A 143 -21.85 15.28 -27.91
CA LYS A 143 -23.29 15.55 -28.00
C LYS A 143 -23.70 15.38 -29.47
N ARG A 144 -24.58 14.41 -29.73
CA ARG A 144 -25.41 14.44 -30.94
C ARG A 144 -26.48 15.49 -30.68
N ASP A 145 -26.32 16.66 -31.25
CA ASP A 145 -27.41 17.61 -31.42
C ASP A 145 -28.05 17.32 -32.79
N VAL A 146 -29.33 16.91 -32.71
CA VAL A 146 -30.39 16.87 -33.76
C VAL A 146 -30.13 15.99 -34.99
#